data_AF-A0A9N9IE22-F1
#
_entry.id   AF-A0A9N9IE22-F1
#
_cell.length_a   1.000
_cell.length_b   1.000
_cell.length_c   1.000
_cell.angle_alpha   90.00
_cell.angle_beta   90.00
_cell.angle_gamma   90.00
#
_symmetry.space_group_name_H-M   'P 1'
#
loop_
_entity.id
_entity.type
_entity.pdbx_description
1 polymer ?
#
loop_
_entity_poly.entity_id
_entity_poly.type
_entity_poly.pdbx_seq_one_letter_code
_entity_poly.pdbx_strand_id
1 'polypeptide(L)'
;SKMPKEERFKGVENFIPKCIYCDASNTVECLSPQKEGVVKCSGCNNIIPFASILTQLTFKVRTHVKKYYNGLRICDEQSCLYKTRQITYSKNCINRGCNGKMKIEYDEQMLYIQLLYLSQLFDMDKARNNGAKIVNEVARLKGSVDKYLDQNALRYVNLGELFAVD
;
A
#
# COMPACT_ATOMS: atom_id res chain seq x y z
N SER A 1 2.16 -19.32 -13.78
CA SER A 1 2.31 -18.10 -14.61
C SER A 1 2.50 -16.89 -13.70
N LYS A 2 3.61 -16.14 -13.83
CA LYS A 2 3.82 -14.91 -13.03
C LYS A 2 3.17 -13.73 -13.75
N MET A 3 2.16 -13.11 -13.15
CA MET A 3 1.59 -11.85 -13.66
C MET A 3 2.67 -10.76 -13.68
N PRO A 4 2.74 -9.91 -14.73
CA PRO A 4 3.68 -8.80 -14.80
C PRO A 4 3.41 -7.77 -13.69
N LYS A 5 4.47 -7.07 -13.24
CA LYS A 5 4.40 -6.11 -12.11
C LYS A 5 3.42 -4.97 -12.37
N GLU A 6 3.34 -4.51 -13.61
CA GLU A 6 2.47 -3.41 -14.04
C GLU A 6 0.99 -3.77 -13.88
N GLU A 7 0.61 -4.98 -14.29
CA GLU A 7 -0.75 -5.48 -14.10
C GLU A 7 -1.03 -5.74 -12.61
N ARG A 8 -0.04 -6.23 -11.86
CA ARG A 8 -0.19 -6.50 -10.42
C ARG A 8 -0.47 -5.24 -9.62
N PHE A 9 0.15 -4.12 -9.95
CA PHE A 9 0.00 -2.85 -9.23
C PHE A 9 -0.97 -1.88 -9.91
N LYS A 10 -1.83 -2.39 -10.79
CA LYS A 10 -2.90 -1.59 -11.39
C LYS A 10 -3.86 -1.07 -10.31
N GLY A 11 -4.05 0.25 -10.27
CA GLY A 11 -4.94 0.90 -9.30
C GLY A 11 -4.33 1.16 -7.91
N VAL A 12 -3.04 0.88 -7.74
CA VAL A 12 -2.29 1.22 -6.52
C VAL A 12 -1.99 2.71 -6.47
N GLU A 13 -2.03 3.27 -5.27
CA GLU A 13 -1.64 4.65 -5.03
C GLU A 13 -0.13 4.76 -4.84
N ASN A 14 0.52 5.59 -5.65
CA ASN A 14 1.96 5.81 -5.57
C ASN A 14 2.38 6.46 -4.24
N PHE A 15 3.55 6.09 -3.74
CA PHE A 15 4.15 6.76 -2.60
C PHE A 15 4.99 7.95 -3.06
N ILE A 16 4.53 9.15 -2.70
CA ILE A 16 5.11 10.42 -3.13
C ILE A 16 5.55 11.20 -1.88
N PRO A 17 6.80 11.02 -1.40
CA PRO A 17 7.30 11.77 -0.26
C PRO A 17 7.43 13.27 -0.57
N LYS A 18 6.90 14.09 0.34
CA LYS A 18 7.08 15.54 0.34
C LYS A 18 8.38 15.92 1.03
N CYS A 19 9.11 16.85 0.42
CA CYS A 19 10.33 17.39 0.98
C CYS A 19 10.02 18.38 2.12
N ILE A 20 10.65 18.21 3.29
CA ILE A 20 10.44 19.13 4.42
C ILE A 20 11.04 20.53 4.22
N TYR A 21 11.90 20.70 3.22
CA TYR A 21 12.63 21.95 2.97
C TYR A 21 11.95 22.84 1.93
N CYS A 22 11.26 22.25 0.95
CA CYS A 22 10.68 23.00 -0.17
C CYS A 22 9.30 22.51 -0.61
N ASP A 23 8.68 21.58 0.13
CA ASP A 23 7.37 20.98 -0.12
C ASP A 23 7.19 20.30 -1.50
N ALA A 24 8.26 20.17 -2.28
CA ALA A 24 8.22 19.47 -3.56
C ALA A 24 7.85 17.99 -3.36
N SER A 25 6.98 17.50 -4.25
CA SER A 25 6.61 16.09 -4.38
C SER A 25 7.72 15.33 -5.08
N ASN A 26 8.17 14.22 -4.50
CA ASN A 26 9.26 13.41 -5.04
C ASN A 26 8.77 11.99 -5.33
N THR A 27 9.40 11.33 -6.29
CA THR A 27 9.23 9.90 -6.51
C THR A 27 10.29 9.14 -5.73
N VAL A 28 9.95 7.94 -5.24
CA VAL A 28 10.96 7.00 -4.73
C VAL A 28 11.58 6.28 -5.92
N GLU A 29 12.33 7.05 -6.72
CA GLU A 29 13.11 6.51 -7.82
C GLU A 29 14.58 6.42 -7.42
N CYS A 30 15.04 5.17 -7.47
CA CYS A 30 16.43 4.76 -7.50
C CYS A 30 17.21 5.00 -6.21
N LEU A 31 17.36 3.90 -5.46
CA LEU A 31 18.62 3.49 -4.85
C LEU A 31 19.69 3.34 -5.96
N SER A 32 20.04 4.43 -6.65
CA SER A 32 21.16 4.47 -7.58
C SER A 32 22.45 4.19 -6.80
N PRO A 33 23.41 3.41 -7.33
CA PRO A 33 24.74 3.34 -6.74
C PRO A 33 25.26 4.78 -6.53
N GLN A 34 25.81 5.08 -5.35
CA GLN A 34 26.50 6.36 -4.98
C GLN A 34 25.64 7.51 -4.40
N LYS A 35 24.43 7.28 -3.89
CA LYS A 35 23.70 8.34 -3.16
C LYS A 35 24.04 8.36 -1.66
N GLU A 36 24.04 9.55 -1.05
CA GLU A 36 24.25 9.80 0.39
C GLU A 36 22.97 9.62 1.25
N GLY A 37 21.85 9.21 0.64
CA GLY A 37 20.60 8.96 1.35
C GLY A 37 19.52 8.30 0.49
N VAL A 38 18.40 7.93 1.12
CA VAL A 38 17.32 7.13 0.48
C VAL A 38 16.58 7.90 -0.61
N VAL A 39 16.25 9.17 -0.37
CA VAL A 39 15.55 10.03 -1.35
C VAL A 39 16.23 11.40 -1.40
N LYS A 40 16.66 11.80 -2.60
CA LYS A 40 17.11 13.16 -2.90
C LYS A 40 15.93 13.94 -3.48
N CYS A 41 15.70 15.15 -2.98
CA CYS A 41 14.62 15.98 -3.46
C CYS A 41 14.92 16.52 -4.86
N SER A 42 13.95 16.45 -5.78
CA SER A 42 14.07 16.99 -7.15
C SER A 42 14.03 18.52 -7.21
N GLY A 43 13.38 19.17 -6.23
CA GLY A 43 13.24 20.62 -6.20
C GLY A 43 14.46 21.34 -5.61
N CYS A 44 14.89 20.96 -4.40
CA CYS A 44 15.97 21.64 -3.69
C CYS A 44 17.29 20.86 -3.64
N ASN A 45 17.37 19.68 -4.25
CA ASN A 45 18.54 18.79 -4.24
C ASN A 45 18.99 18.30 -2.84
N ASN A 46 18.30 18.68 -1.77
CA ASN A 46 18.60 18.18 -0.42
C ASN A 46 18.17 16.73 -0.26
N ILE A 47 18.90 16.00 0.60
CA ILE A 47 18.53 14.66 1.02
C ILE A 47 17.36 14.76 2.00
N ILE A 48 16.26 14.07 1.71
CA ILE A 48 15.12 14.04 2.63
C ILE A 48 15.52 13.20 3.85
N PRO A 49 15.37 13.71 5.08
CA PRO A 49 15.74 12.96 6.27
C PRO A 49 14.95 11.66 6.38
N PHE A 50 15.65 10.58 6.76
CA PHE A 50 15.06 9.26 6.99
C PHE A 50 13.79 9.31 7.85
N ALA A 51 13.82 10.05 8.95
CA ALA A 51 12.68 10.17 9.87
C ALA A 51 11.43 10.76 9.20
N SER A 52 11.61 11.71 8.27
CA SER A 52 10.50 12.28 7.50
C SER A 52 9.89 11.23 6.57
N ILE A 53 10.72 10.49 5.82
CA ILE A 53 10.27 9.42 4.93
C ILE A 53 9.52 8.34 5.73
N LEU A 54 10.09 7.90 6.86
CA LEU A 54 9.47 6.88 7.72
C LEU A 54 8.12 7.34 8.25
N THR A 55 8.00 8.60 8.69
CA THR A 55 6.75 9.15 9.20
C THR A 55 5.69 9.23 8.11
N GLN A 56 6.06 9.71 6.92
CA GLN A 56 5.16 9.79 5.75
C GLN A 56 4.72 8.40 5.28
N LEU A 57 5.63 7.43 5.25
CA LEU A 57 5.30 6.04 4.92
C LEU A 57 4.34 5.43 5.95
N THR A 58 4.63 5.61 7.24
CA THR A 58 3.78 5.13 8.33
C THR A 58 2.37 5.73 8.25
N PHE A 59 2.29 7.03 7.98
CA PHE A 59 1.01 7.71 7.77
C PHE A 59 0.25 7.12 6.58
N LYS A 60 0.93 6.87 5.46
CA LYS A 60 0.34 6.27 4.27
C LYS A 60 -0.23 4.88 4.54
N VAL A 61 0.56 4.01 5.16
CA VAL A 61 0.14 2.65 5.57
C VAL A 61 -1.10 2.73 6.46
N ARG A 62 -1.05 3.54 7.53
CA ARG A 62 -2.19 3.72 8.44
C ARG A 62 -3.44 4.25 7.74
N THR A 63 -3.29 5.09 6.74
CA THR A 63 -4.41 5.62 5.94
C THR A 63 -5.10 4.50 5.16
N HIS A 64 -4.34 3.62 4.49
CA HIS A 64 -4.92 2.48 3.76
C HIS A 64 -5.54 1.44 4.70
N VAL A 65 -4.89 1.14 5.83
CA VAL A 65 -5.45 0.25 6.85
C VAL A 65 -6.75 0.83 7.41
N LYS A 66 -6.79 2.12 7.73
CA LYS A 66 -8.02 2.80 8.16
C LYS A 66 -9.09 2.76 7.07
N LYS A 67 -8.73 2.95 5.80
CA LYS A 67 -9.67 2.88 4.67
C LYS A 67 -10.33 1.51 4.56
N TYR A 68 -9.56 0.43 4.75
CA TYR A 68 -10.07 -0.93 4.80
C TYR A 68 -11.03 -1.14 5.98
N TYR A 69 -10.60 -0.81 7.20
CA TYR A 69 -11.42 -0.99 8.40
C TYR A 69 -12.62 -0.03 8.49
N ASN A 70 -12.65 1.06 7.74
CA ASN A 70 -13.86 1.88 7.60
C ASN A 70 -15.02 1.09 6.99
N GLY A 71 -14.75 0.00 6.27
CA GLY A 71 -15.77 -0.93 5.75
C GLY A 71 -16.80 -0.28 4.84
N LEU A 72 -16.39 0.78 4.10
CA LEU A 72 -17.33 1.50 3.24
C LEU A 72 -17.81 0.59 2.11
N ARG A 73 -19.12 0.54 1.93
CA ARG A 73 -19.78 -0.20 0.87
C ARG A 73 -20.42 0.77 -0.10
N ILE A 74 -20.35 0.45 -1.38
CA ILE A 74 -20.92 1.22 -2.49
C ILE A 74 -21.86 0.33 -3.30
N CYS A 75 -22.98 0.89 -3.74
CA CYS A 75 -23.86 0.22 -4.69
C CYS A 75 -23.19 0.12 -6.08
N ASP A 76 -23.30 -1.03 -6.73
CA ASP A 76 -22.75 -1.24 -8.08
C ASP A 76 -23.59 -0.63 -9.22
N GLU A 77 -24.81 -0.19 -8.93
CA GLU A 77 -25.67 0.48 -9.89
C GLU A 77 -25.25 1.95 -10.07
N GLN A 78 -24.91 2.33 -11.31
CA GLN A 78 -24.39 3.66 -11.67
C GLN A 78 -25.38 4.80 -11.40
N SER A 79 -26.68 4.51 -11.44
CA SER A 79 -27.75 5.46 -11.13
C SER A 79 -27.89 5.74 -9.62
N CYS A 80 -27.45 4.80 -8.77
CA CYS A 80 -27.66 4.87 -7.32
C CYS A 80 -26.41 5.36 -6.59
N LEU A 81 -25.27 4.70 -6.80
CA LEU A 81 -23.97 5.01 -6.16
C LEU A 81 -24.02 5.21 -4.64
N TYR A 82 -25.04 4.67 -3.96
CA TYR A 82 -25.26 4.84 -2.53
C TYR A 82 -24.08 4.28 -1.74
N LYS A 83 -23.57 5.04 -0.76
CA LYS A 83 -22.45 4.66 0.11
C LYS A 83 -22.88 4.56 1.56
N THR A 84 -22.50 3.47 2.23
CA THR A 84 -22.77 3.29 3.66
C THR A 84 -21.69 2.46 4.34
N ARG A 85 -21.57 2.60 5.67
CA ARG A 85 -20.79 1.70 6.53
C ARG A 85 -21.64 0.64 7.22
N GLN A 86 -22.96 0.75 7.09
CA GLN A 86 -23.88 -0.21 7.68
C GLN A 86 -23.71 -1.56 7.01
N ILE A 87 -23.51 -2.59 7.83
CA ILE A 87 -23.44 -3.98 7.38
C ILE A 87 -24.87 -4.54 7.41
N THR A 88 -25.41 -4.79 6.22
CA THR A 88 -26.65 -5.56 6.05
C THR A 88 -26.32 -7.03 5.80
N TYR A 89 -27.18 -7.93 6.30
CA TYR A 89 -27.12 -9.35 5.96
C TYR A 89 -27.44 -9.61 4.48
N SER A 90 -28.29 -8.77 3.88
CA SER A 90 -28.56 -8.81 2.45
C SER A 90 -27.43 -8.16 1.65
N LYS A 91 -27.12 -8.74 0.48
CA LYS A 91 -26.20 -8.15 -0.50
C LYS A 91 -26.84 -7.02 -1.32
N ASN A 92 -28.15 -6.78 -1.16
CA ASN A 92 -28.89 -5.79 -1.93
C ASN A 92 -28.62 -4.36 -1.42
N CYS A 93 -28.84 -3.38 -2.31
CA CYS A 93 -28.79 -1.97 -1.95
C CYS A 93 -29.83 -1.63 -0.87
N ILE A 94 -29.44 -0.76 0.06
CA ILE A 94 -30.31 -0.27 1.13
C ILE A 94 -31.26 0.82 0.59
N ASN A 95 -30.88 1.50 -0.49
CA ASN A 95 -31.68 2.57 -1.07
C ASN A 95 -32.99 2.00 -1.66
N ARG A 96 -34.12 2.63 -1.31
CA ARG A 96 -35.43 2.15 -1.75
C ARG A 96 -35.57 2.31 -3.26
N GLY A 97 -36.07 1.27 -3.93
CA GLY A 97 -36.24 1.25 -5.38
C GLY A 97 -34.97 0.94 -6.18
N CYS A 98 -33.85 0.64 -5.51
CA CYS A 98 -32.61 0.18 -6.16
C CYS A 98 -32.51 -1.34 -6.08
N ASN A 99 -32.23 -1.98 -7.22
CA ASN A 99 -32.02 -3.43 -7.31
C ASN A 99 -30.52 -3.81 -7.40
N GLY A 100 -29.63 -2.82 -7.31
CA GLY A 100 -28.19 -3.02 -7.25
C GLY A 100 -27.73 -3.78 -6.00
N LYS A 101 -26.47 -4.20 -6.03
CA LYS A 101 -25.80 -4.90 -4.92
C LYS A 101 -24.76 -4.00 -4.27
N MET A 102 -24.65 -4.14 -2.95
CA MET A 102 -23.61 -3.47 -2.18
C MET A 102 -22.30 -4.24 -2.29
N LYS A 103 -21.23 -3.56 -2.69
CA LYS A 103 -19.86 -4.09 -2.73
C LYS A 103 -18.98 -3.29 -1.78
N ILE A 104 -17.94 -3.92 -1.25
CA ILE A 104 -16.95 -3.22 -0.46
C ILE A 104 -16.15 -2.32 -1.41
N GLU A 105 -16.00 -1.04 -1.07
CA GLU A 105 -15.28 -0.07 -1.91
C GLU A 105 -13.76 -0.32 -1.90
N TYR A 106 -13.24 -0.82 -0.78
CA TYR A 106 -11.82 -1.11 -0.60
C TYR A 106 -11.66 -2.47 0.08
N ASP A 107 -11.43 -3.49 -0.72
CA ASP A 107 -11.36 -4.88 -0.26
C ASP A 107 -9.97 -5.25 0.30
N GLU A 108 -9.87 -6.48 0.82
CA GLU A 108 -8.64 -7.01 1.39
C GLU A 108 -7.53 -7.17 0.34
N GLN A 109 -7.89 -7.52 -0.90
CA GLN A 109 -6.94 -7.68 -2.01
C GLN A 109 -6.30 -6.34 -2.37
N MET A 110 -7.09 -5.27 -2.47
CA MET A 110 -6.64 -3.90 -2.73
C MET A 110 -5.70 -3.41 -1.61
N LEU A 111 -6.02 -3.69 -0.34
CA LEU A 111 -5.13 -3.37 0.77
C LEU A 111 -3.81 -4.15 0.66
N TYR A 112 -3.88 -5.46 0.43
CA TYR A 112 -2.71 -6.31 0.31
C TYR A 112 -1.78 -5.85 -0.82
N ILE A 113 -2.34 -5.60 -2.02
CA ILE A 113 -1.57 -5.14 -3.19
C ILE A 113 -0.93 -3.77 -2.90
N GLN A 114 -1.65 -2.85 -2.24
CA GLN A 114 -1.11 -1.55 -1.86
C GLN A 114 0.07 -1.66 -0.88
N LEU A 115 -0.08 -2.46 0.19
CA LEU A 115 1.00 -2.66 1.17
C LEU A 115 2.19 -3.37 0.53
N LEU A 116 1.93 -4.33 -0.34
CA LEU A 116 2.97 -5.04 -1.06
C LEU A 116 3.76 -4.10 -1.97
N TYR A 117 3.08 -3.23 -2.71
CA TYR A 117 3.73 -2.18 -3.49
C TYR A 117 4.65 -1.32 -2.62
N LEU A 118 4.14 -0.83 -1.48
CA LEU A 118 4.93 -0.01 -0.55
C LEU A 118 6.16 -0.75 -0.02
N SER A 119 6.06 -2.05 0.30
CA SER A 119 7.22 -2.86 0.71
C SER A 119 8.22 -3.08 -0.43
N GLN A 120 7.75 -3.24 -1.67
CA GLN A 120 8.61 -3.44 -2.84
C GLN A 120 9.32 -2.17 -3.31
N LEU A 121 8.86 -0.99 -2.93
CA LEU A 121 9.60 0.25 -3.15
C LEU A 121 10.95 0.24 -2.41
N PHE A 122 11.02 -0.42 -1.26
CA PHE A 122 12.20 -0.49 -0.40
C PHE A 122 12.91 -1.83 -0.54
N ASP A 123 13.49 -2.05 -1.72
CA ASP A 123 14.20 -3.27 -2.06
C ASP A 123 15.65 -3.26 -1.54
N MET A 124 15.97 -4.21 -0.66
CA MET A 124 17.28 -4.37 -0.04
C MET A 124 18.38 -4.70 -1.06
N ASP A 125 18.04 -5.46 -2.10
CA ASP A 125 19.01 -5.87 -3.12
C ASP A 125 19.50 -4.67 -3.93
N LYS A 126 18.61 -3.69 -4.17
CA LYS A 126 18.97 -2.42 -4.81
C LYS A 126 19.77 -1.51 -3.89
N ALA A 127 19.61 -1.64 -2.57
CA ALA A 127 20.32 -0.83 -1.58
C ALA A 127 21.75 -1.31 -1.31
N ARG A 128 22.07 -2.57 -1.64
CA ARG A 128 23.34 -3.22 -1.27
C ARG A 128 24.58 -2.47 -1.75
N ASN A 129 24.48 -1.76 -2.88
CA ASN A 129 25.57 -0.99 -3.47
C ASN A 129 25.74 0.42 -2.88
N ASN A 130 24.89 0.83 -1.94
CA ASN A 130 24.83 2.21 -1.39
C ASN A 130 25.42 2.35 0.02
N GLY A 131 26.10 1.32 0.52
CA GLY A 131 26.74 1.33 1.83
C GLY A 131 25.80 0.95 2.98
N ALA A 132 26.41 0.52 4.10
CA ALA A 132 25.70 -0.12 5.21
C ALA A 132 24.62 0.75 5.86
N LYS A 133 24.81 2.08 5.92
CA LYS A 133 23.84 3.01 6.51
C LYS A 133 22.52 3.02 5.74
N ILE A 134 22.59 3.12 4.41
CA ILE A 134 21.40 3.18 3.54
C ILE A 134 20.69 1.83 3.53
N VAL A 135 21.45 0.73 3.52
CA VAL A 135 20.91 -0.62 3.68
C VAL A 135 20.07 -0.73 4.95
N ASN A 136 20.59 -0.26 6.10
CA ASN A 136 19.86 -0.28 7.36
C ASN A 136 18.61 0.61 7.34
N GLU A 137 18.67 1.79 6.73
CA GLU A 137 17.51 2.68 6.59
C GLU A 137 16.42 2.05 5.71
N VAL A 138 16.78 1.47 4.57
CA VAL A 138 15.86 0.74 3.69
C VAL A 138 15.24 -0.45 4.41
N ALA A 139 16.02 -1.20 5.19
CA ALA A 139 15.53 -2.33 5.98
C ALA A 139 14.46 -1.89 6.98
N ARG A 140 14.68 -0.75 7.65
CA ARG A 140 13.72 -0.20 8.63
C ARG A 140 12.44 0.27 7.95
N LEU A 141 12.53 0.92 6.78
CA LEU A 141 11.36 1.33 6.01
C LEU A 141 10.56 0.12 5.56
N LYS A 142 11.22 -0.88 4.99
CA LYS A 142 10.60 -2.13 4.57
C LYS A 142 9.93 -2.84 5.76
N GLY A 143 10.65 -3.02 6.87
CA GLY A 143 10.12 -3.66 8.09
C GLY A 143 8.90 -2.96 8.68
N SER A 144 8.81 -1.63 8.53
CA SER A 144 7.63 -0.88 8.98
C SER A 144 6.35 -1.24 8.22
N VAL A 145 6.47 -1.60 6.93
CA VAL A 145 5.37 -2.04 6.08
C VAL A 145 5.11 -3.53 6.27
N ASP A 146 6.19 -4.33 6.30
CA ASP A 146 6.12 -5.79 6.42
C ASP A 146 5.40 -6.23 7.69
N LYS A 147 5.53 -5.47 8.80
CA LYS A 147 4.75 -5.69 10.02
C LYS A 147 3.23 -5.77 9.79
N TYR A 148 2.69 -4.98 8.86
CA TYR A 148 1.26 -5.02 8.51
C TYR A 148 0.95 -6.12 7.49
N LEU A 149 1.89 -6.46 6.62
CA LEU A 149 1.75 -7.56 5.67
C LEU A 149 1.77 -8.92 6.38
N ASP A 150 2.58 -9.10 7.43
CA ASP A 150 2.64 -10.33 8.24
C ASP A 150 1.32 -10.62 8.97
N GLN A 151 0.48 -9.60 9.19
CA GLN A 151 -0.83 -9.75 9.80
C GLN A 151 -1.94 -10.05 8.77
N ASN A 152 -1.63 -9.95 7.47
CA ASN A 152 -2.62 -10.10 6.41
C ASN A 152 -2.72 -11.57 5.98
N ALA A 153 -3.94 -12.12 5.98
CA ALA A 153 -4.18 -13.52 5.65
C ALA A 153 -3.79 -13.87 4.21
N LEU A 154 -3.92 -12.93 3.26
CA LEU A 154 -3.55 -13.13 1.85
C LEU A 154 -2.05 -13.29 1.60
N ARG A 155 -1.21 -13.07 2.62
CA ARG A 155 0.24 -13.31 2.51
C ARG A 155 0.58 -14.80 2.62
N TYR A 156 -0.21 -15.56 3.36
CA TYR A 156 0.07 -16.97 3.67
C TYR A 156 -0.95 -17.87 2.99
N VAL A 157 -0.48 -19.01 2.50
CA VAL A 157 -1.34 -20.06 1.97
C VAL A 157 -1.15 -21.28 2.85
N ASN A 158 -2.18 -21.65 3.60
CA ASN A 158 -2.14 -22.87 4.41
C ASN A 158 -2.31 -24.10 3.51
N LEU A 159 -1.20 -24.68 3.09
CA LEU A 159 -1.21 -25.88 2.24
C LEU A 159 -1.76 -27.11 2.99
N GLY A 160 -1.65 -27.14 4.32
CA GLY A 160 -2.17 -28.25 5.14
C GLY A 160 -3.69 -28.31 5.11
N GLU A 161 -4.38 -27.16 5.21
CA GLU A 161 -5.84 -27.10 5.07
C GLU A 161 -6.31 -27.37 3.64
N LEU A 162 -5.57 -26.89 2.64
CA LEU A 162 -5.97 -27.03 1.23
C LEU A 162 -5.84 -28.47 0.70
N PHE A 163 -4.93 -29.26 1.25
CA PHE A 163 -4.67 -30.63 0.83
C PHE A 163 -4.94 -31.64 1.95
N ALA A 164 -5.65 -31.24 3.00
CA ALA A 164 -6.19 -32.17 3.97
C ALA A 164 -7.14 -33.12 3.23
N VAL A 165 -6.76 -34.39 3.16
CA VAL A 165 -7.65 -35.48 2.80
C VAL A 165 -8.47 -35.77 4.06
N ASP A 166 -9.80 -35.68 3.96
CA ASP A 166 -10.71 -36.08 5.04
C ASP A 166 -10.43 -37.52 5.52
#